data_AF-A0A7C5KH92-F1
#
_entry.id   AF-A0A7C5KH92-F1
#
_cell.length_a   1.000
_cell.length_b   1.000
_cell.length_c   1.000
_cell.angle_alpha   90.00
_cell.angle_beta   90.00
_cell.angle_gamma   90.00
#
_symmetry.space_group_name_H-M   'P 1'
#
loop_
_entity.id
_entity.type
_entity.pdbx_description
1 polymer ?
#
loop_
_entity_poly.entity_id
_entity_poly.type
_entity_poly.pdbx_seq_one_letter_code
_entity_poly.pdbx_strand_id
1 'polypeptide(L)'
;GEDFAALLVPQPNFFGMLEPVDELTDWAHANGMLAIGVVNPLAMAVLQPPGEWGEQGADIVVGEGQPLGAPLSSGGPYFGFMCCTQALVRQMPGRIIGRTVDQEGRPGFTLTLQAREQHIRRSKATSNICTNQGLLVTAATIHMALLGADGLARVAAACHTNTARLVERLTAIDGVEPLFEGPAFHERVLRLPLPVGEALKTLAAHNVLGGYDLAEDYPELGQALLVCATEQRTEEDIEHYASRLERVVAARGRAKCPVEPKFD
;
A
#
# COMPACT_ATOMS: atom_id res chain seq x y z
N GLY A 1 5.18 -26.92 -9.51
CA GLY A 1 4.11 -26.28 -10.28
C GLY A 1 4.61 -25.95 -11.67
N GLU A 2 4.39 -26.82 -12.65
CA GLU A 2 4.95 -26.65 -14.01
C GLU A 2 4.26 -25.55 -14.85
N ASP A 3 3.12 -24.99 -14.40
CA ASP A 3 2.32 -24.03 -15.16
C ASP A 3 2.46 -22.55 -14.72
N PHE A 4 3.19 -22.25 -13.63
CA PHE A 4 3.30 -20.89 -13.09
C PHE A 4 4.71 -20.34 -13.19
N ALA A 5 4.85 -19.09 -13.67
CA ALA A 5 6.16 -18.45 -13.83
C ALA A 5 6.65 -17.74 -12.56
N ALA A 6 5.74 -17.23 -11.73
CA ALA A 6 6.06 -16.44 -10.56
C ALA A 6 4.94 -16.46 -9.51
N LEU A 7 5.30 -16.23 -8.26
CA LEU A 7 4.39 -15.94 -7.15
C LEU A 7 4.50 -14.45 -6.81
N LEU A 8 3.36 -13.76 -6.71
CA LEU A 8 3.30 -12.37 -6.24
C LEU A 8 2.87 -12.37 -4.77
N VAL A 9 3.68 -11.75 -3.91
CA VAL A 9 3.43 -11.65 -2.47
C VAL A 9 3.28 -10.18 -2.10
N PRO A 10 2.05 -9.69 -1.87
CA PRO A 10 1.83 -8.33 -1.40
C PRO A 10 2.20 -8.21 0.09
N GLN A 11 2.94 -7.16 0.45
CA GLN A 11 3.33 -6.91 1.84
C GLN A 11 3.26 -5.42 2.20
N PRO A 12 2.27 -4.99 3.00
CA PRO A 12 1.08 -5.75 3.44
C PRO A 12 0.15 -6.16 2.28
N ASN A 13 -0.76 -7.10 2.53
CA ASN A 13 -1.82 -7.47 1.57
C ASN A 13 -2.94 -6.42 1.52
N PHE A 14 -3.88 -6.59 0.58
CA PHE A 14 -4.99 -5.64 0.37
C PHE A 14 -5.89 -5.41 1.61
N PHE A 15 -5.96 -6.39 2.51
CA PHE A 15 -6.73 -6.30 3.75
C PHE A 15 -5.91 -5.73 4.92
N GLY A 16 -4.68 -5.28 4.65
CA GLY A 16 -3.72 -4.72 5.59
C GLY A 16 -2.86 -5.76 6.31
N MET A 17 -3.09 -7.06 6.09
CA MET A 17 -2.42 -8.13 6.84
C MET A 17 -0.98 -8.35 6.35
N LEU A 18 -0.12 -8.83 7.25
CA LEU A 18 1.23 -9.28 6.89
C LEU A 18 1.20 -10.74 6.48
N GLU A 19 1.74 -11.03 5.31
CA GLU A 19 1.85 -12.39 4.77
C GLU A 19 3.06 -13.12 5.37
N PRO A 20 3.05 -14.47 5.41
CA PRO A 20 4.22 -15.29 5.79
C PRO A 20 5.24 -15.28 4.64
N VAL A 21 5.89 -14.13 4.43
CA VAL A 21 6.74 -13.84 3.26
C VAL A 21 7.89 -14.82 3.07
N ASP A 22 8.44 -15.35 4.16
CA ASP A 22 9.54 -16.33 4.11
C ASP A 22 9.05 -17.66 3.53
N GLU A 23 7.97 -18.22 4.10
CA GLU A 23 7.38 -19.49 3.66
C GLU A 23 6.90 -19.43 2.20
N LEU A 24 6.29 -18.30 1.80
CA LEU A 24 5.80 -18.09 0.44
C LEU A 24 6.96 -17.98 -0.56
N THR A 25 8.03 -17.28 -0.19
CA THR A 25 9.22 -17.11 -1.04
C THR A 25 9.91 -18.46 -1.26
N ASP A 26 10.17 -19.21 -0.19
CA ASP A 26 10.81 -20.52 -0.26
C ASP A 26 9.96 -21.53 -1.04
N TRP A 27 8.64 -21.51 -0.86
CA TRP A 27 7.73 -22.36 -1.63
C TRP A 27 7.77 -22.05 -3.13
N ALA A 28 7.84 -20.77 -3.52
CA ALA A 28 7.95 -20.37 -4.92
C ALA A 28 9.25 -20.91 -5.54
N HIS A 29 10.38 -20.73 -4.86
CA HIS A 29 11.68 -21.21 -5.33
C HIS A 29 11.74 -22.73 -5.40
N ALA A 30 11.20 -23.45 -4.41
CA ALA A 30 11.12 -24.91 -4.42
C ALA A 30 10.29 -25.46 -5.61
N ASN A 31 9.40 -24.64 -6.17
CA ASN A 31 8.60 -24.96 -7.34
C ASN A 31 9.18 -24.43 -8.66
N GLY A 32 10.38 -23.84 -8.66
CA GLY A 32 11.01 -23.27 -9.85
C GLY A 32 10.39 -21.96 -10.34
N MET A 33 9.64 -21.26 -9.48
CA MET A 33 8.97 -19.99 -9.76
C MET A 33 9.83 -18.82 -9.27
N LEU A 34 9.68 -17.64 -9.87
CA LEU A 34 10.22 -16.40 -9.30
C LEU A 34 9.34 -15.92 -8.13
N ALA A 35 9.95 -15.35 -7.10
CA ALA A 35 9.26 -14.66 -6.03
C ALA A 35 9.23 -13.14 -6.30
N ILE A 36 8.04 -12.54 -6.32
CA ILE A 36 7.85 -11.10 -6.57
C ILE A 36 7.19 -10.45 -5.36
N GLY A 37 7.92 -9.57 -4.66
CA GLY A 37 7.36 -8.77 -3.57
C GLY A 37 6.64 -7.53 -4.10
N VAL A 38 5.37 -7.34 -3.75
CA VAL A 38 4.60 -6.12 -4.03
C VAL A 38 4.47 -5.34 -2.73
N VAL A 39 5.32 -4.34 -2.50
CA VAL A 39 5.50 -3.77 -1.16
C VAL A 39 5.16 -2.30 -1.06
N ASN A 40 4.64 -1.91 0.10
CA ASN A 40 4.57 -0.52 0.49
C ASN A 40 5.96 -0.08 0.99
N PRO A 41 6.60 0.92 0.36
CA PRO A 41 7.98 1.28 0.70
C PRO A 41 8.11 1.89 2.10
N LEU A 42 7.04 2.48 2.64
CA LEU A 42 7.03 2.97 4.01
C LEU A 42 6.95 1.81 5.02
N ALA A 43 6.23 0.74 4.69
CA ALA A 43 6.20 -0.47 5.54
C ALA A 43 7.60 -1.10 5.67
N MET A 44 8.37 -1.09 4.59
CA MET A 44 9.74 -1.62 4.56
C MET A 44 10.74 -0.81 5.39
N ALA A 45 10.34 0.35 5.94
CA ALA A 45 11.16 1.08 6.90
C ALA A 45 11.18 0.43 8.29
N VAL A 46 10.24 -0.47 8.59
CA VAL A 46 10.10 -1.15 9.90
C VAL A 46 9.91 -2.67 9.80
N LEU A 47 9.58 -3.18 8.61
CA LEU A 47 9.46 -4.62 8.34
C LEU A 47 10.72 -5.16 7.64
N GLN A 48 10.92 -6.47 7.73
CA GLN A 48 11.98 -7.19 7.01
C GLN A 48 11.90 -6.89 5.50
N PRO A 49 12.97 -6.38 4.89
CA PRO A 49 12.97 -5.99 3.49
C PRO A 49 12.93 -7.23 2.59
N PRO A 50 12.42 -7.12 1.34
CA PRO A 50 12.19 -8.31 0.51
C PRO A 50 13.45 -9.03 0.05
N GLY A 51 14.61 -8.35 0.07
CA GLY A 51 15.90 -8.98 -0.20
C GLY A 51 16.34 -9.97 0.88
N GLU A 52 15.66 -9.99 2.04
CA GLU A 52 15.94 -10.89 3.16
C GLU A 52 14.81 -11.91 3.37
N TRP A 53 13.80 -11.98 2.50
CA TRP A 53 12.71 -12.96 2.64
C TRP A 53 13.17 -14.38 2.32
N GLY A 54 12.78 -15.34 3.16
CA GLY A 54 13.13 -16.74 3.00
C GLY A 54 14.64 -16.96 2.98
N GLU A 55 15.10 -18.00 2.28
CA GLU A 55 16.52 -18.33 2.18
C GLU A 55 17.28 -17.50 1.14
N GLN A 56 16.58 -17.01 0.10
CA GLN A 56 17.21 -16.42 -1.10
C GLN A 56 16.79 -14.97 -1.40
N GLY A 57 15.79 -14.43 -0.71
CA GLY A 57 15.20 -13.12 -1.00
C GLY A 57 14.26 -13.14 -2.22
N ALA A 58 13.39 -12.14 -2.33
CA ALA A 58 12.56 -11.96 -3.51
C ALA A 58 13.40 -11.62 -4.76
N ASP A 59 13.06 -12.24 -5.89
CA ASP A 59 13.76 -12.04 -7.17
C ASP A 59 13.52 -10.66 -7.77
N ILE A 60 12.29 -10.17 -7.61
CA ILE A 60 11.81 -8.88 -8.09
C ILE A 60 11.02 -8.22 -6.95
N VAL A 61 11.18 -6.92 -6.78
CA VAL A 61 10.37 -6.13 -5.86
C VAL A 61 9.76 -4.99 -6.63
N VAL A 62 8.46 -4.81 -6.50
CA VAL A 62 7.73 -3.69 -7.07
C VAL A 62 6.92 -3.00 -5.99
N GLY A 63 6.57 -1.75 -6.25
CA GLY A 63 5.64 -1.04 -5.39
C GLY A 63 5.41 0.36 -5.90
N GLU A 64 4.57 1.07 -5.18
CA GLU A 64 4.17 2.43 -5.47
C GLU A 64 4.84 3.38 -4.47
N GLY A 65 5.43 4.46 -4.98
CA GLY A 65 6.29 5.37 -4.25
C GLY A 65 5.60 6.62 -3.70
N GLN A 66 4.28 6.79 -3.87
CA GLN A 66 3.51 7.93 -3.37
C GLN A 66 3.73 8.20 -1.88
N PRO A 67 3.82 7.19 -0.99
CA PRO A 67 4.10 7.42 0.43
C PRO A 67 5.44 8.10 0.70
N LEU A 68 6.36 8.13 -0.28
CA LEU A 68 7.66 8.78 -0.18
C LEU A 68 7.57 10.27 -0.55
N GLY A 69 6.55 10.96 -0.03
CA GLY A 69 6.43 12.42 -0.11
C GLY A 69 5.72 12.96 -1.35
N ALA A 70 4.99 12.15 -2.11
CA ALA A 70 4.12 12.66 -3.19
C ALA A 70 2.70 12.92 -2.65
N PRO A 71 2.03 14.03 -3.02
CA PRO A 71 0.69 14.35 -2.52
C PRO A 71 -0.37 13.46 -3.16
N LEU A 72 -1.44 13.14 -2.41
CA LEU A 72 -2.64 12.53 -2.99
C LEU A 72 -3.25 13.47 -4.04
N SER A 73 -3.28 13.00 -5.29
CA SER A 73 -3.65 13.81 -6.45
C SER A 73 -4.77 13.15 -7.27
N SER A 74 -5.73 12.54 -6.58
CA SER A 74 -6.83 11.77 -7.20
C SER A 74 -6.34 10.66 -8.16
N GLY A 75 -5.23 10.01 -7.81
CA GLY A 75 -4.66 8.88 -8.56
C GLY A 75 -3.31 9.13 -9.23
N GLY A 76 -2.81 10.38 -9.25
CA GLY A 76 -1.44 10.65 -9.71
C GLY A 76 -1.20 12.07 -10.20
N PRO A 77 0.01 12.37 -10.70
CA PRO A 77 1.08 11.40 -11.02
C PRO A 77 1.83 10.90 -9.78
N TYR A 78 2.02 9.58 -9.70
CA TYR A 78 2.94 8.94 -8.75
C TYR A 78 4.02 8.17 -9.50
N PHE A 79 4.91 7.45 -8.78
CA PHE A 79 5.96 6.65 -9.42
C PHE A 79 5.95 5.21 -8.87
N GLY A 80 6.03 4.23 -9.77
CA GLY A 80 6.36 2.87 -9.37
C GLY A 80 7.87 2.72 -9.20
N PHE A 81 8.30 1.92 -8.23
CA PHE A 81 9.67 1.42 -8.16
C PHE A 81 9.72 -0.05 -8.54
N MET A 82 10.86 -0.46 -9.09
CA MET A 82 11.15 -1.85 -9.41
C MET A 82 12.62 -2.14 -9.11
N CYS A 83 12.86 -3.19 -8.31
CA CYS A 83 14.17 -3.74 -8.01
C CYS A 83 14.20 -5.20 -8.48
N CYS A 84 15.39 -5.71 -8.78
CA CYS A 84 15.57 -7.13 -9.09
C CYS A 84 16.95 -7.62 -8.67
N THR A 85 17.13 -8.93 -8.61
CA THR A 85 18.45 -9.55 -8.46
C THR A 85 19.36 -9.22 -9.64
N GLN A 86 20.68 -9.34 -9.44
CA GLN A 86 21.66 -9.07 -10.50
C GLN A 86 21.48 -9.98 -11.73
N ALA A 87 20.98 -11.20 -11.55
CA ALA A 87 20.70 -12.13 -12.64
C ALA A 87 19.66 -11.57 -13.63
N LEU A 88 18.72 -10.75 -13.14
CA LEU A 88 17.60 -10.20 -13.91
C LEU A 88 17.84 -8.78 -14.44
N VAL A 89 18.95 -8.12 -14.09
CA VAL A 89 19.20 -6.70 -14.43
C VAL A 89 19.14 -6.40 -15.93
N ARG A 90 19.51 -7.35 -16.79
CA ARG A 90 19.45 -7.20 -18.25
C ARG A 90 18.03 -7.26 -18.81
N GLN A 91 17.07 -7.75 -18.03
CA GLN A 91 15.65 -7.83 -18.39
C GLN A 91 14.82 -6.68 -17.81
N MET A 92 15.38 -5.87 -16.90
CA MET A 92 14.69 -4.74 -16.29
C MET A 92 14.06 -3.81 -17.35
N PRO A 93 12.82 -3.34 -17.14
CA PRO A 93 12.20 -2.31 -17.97
C PRO A 93 12.74 -0.92 -17.63
N GLY A 94 12.62 0.00 -18.59
CA GLY A 94 12.93 1.41 -18.37
C GLY A 94 14.41 1.74 -18.12
N ARG A 95 14.61 2.94 -17.58
CA ARG A 95 15.90 3.62 -17.47
C ARG A 95 16.64 3.20 -16.21
N ILE A 96 17.95 2.97 -16.32
CA ILE A 96 18.83 2.67 -15.18
C ILE A 96 19.98 3.68 -15.20
N ILE A 97 20.24 4.32 -14.06
CA ILE A 97 21.37 5.23 -13.87
C ILE A 97 22.56 4.41 -13.36
N GLY A 98 23.70 4.53 -14.02
CA GLY A 98 24.96 3.90 -13.63
C GLY A 98 26.04 4.94 -13.34
N ARG A 99 26.87 4.66 -12.32
CA ARG A 99 28.10 5.43 -12.06
C ARG A 99 29.15 5.08 -13.12
N THR A 100 29.83 6.10 -13.64
CA THR A 100 30.92 5.99 -14.62
C THR A 100 32.00 7.04 -14.30
N VAL A 101 33.01 7.16 -15.16
CA VAL A 101 33.99 8.25 -15.14
C VAL A 101 33.96 9.03 -16.45
N ASP A 102 34.33 10.31 -16.40
CA ASP A 102 34.56 11.13 -17.59
C ASP A 102 35.98 10.92 -18.17
N GLN A 103 36.34 11.71 -19.19
CA GLN A 103 37.66 11.63 -19.85
C GLN A 103 38.84 11.98 -18.92
N GLU A 104 38.59 12.70 -17.83
CA GLU A 104 39.59 13.08 -16.82
C GLU A 104 39.59 12.13 -15.62
N GLY A 105 38.81 11.04 -15.66
CA GLY A 105 38.69 10.06 -14.58
C GLY A 105 37.78 10.52 -13.42
N ARG A 106 37.05 11.63 -13.57
CA ARG A 106 36.15 12.14 -12.51
C ARG A 106 34.85 11.32 -12.48
N PRO A 107 34.32 10.97 -11.30
CA PRO A 107 33.04 10.26 -11.20
C PRO A 107 31.87 11.05 -11.80
N GLY A 108 31.03 10.37 -12.57
CA GLY A 108 29.79 10.88 -13.12
C GLY A 108 28.69 9.82 -13.16
N PHE A 109 27.48 10.21 -13.55
CA PHE A 109 26.33 9.30 -13.66
C PHE A 109 25.68 9.46 -15.03
N THR A 110 25.32 8.34 -15.65
CA THR A 110 24.67 8.32 -16.97
C THR A 110 23.65 7.20 -17.07
N LEU A 111 22.77 7.26 -18.06
CA LEU A 111 21.91 6.14 -18.41
C LEU A 111 22.76 4.97 -18.93
N THR A 112 22.58 3.80 -18.34
CA THR A 112 23.32 2.58 -18.69
C THR A 112 22.38 1.48 -19.19
N LEU A 113 22.96 0.47 -19.83
CA LEU A 113 22.24 -0.68 -20.39
C LEU A 113 21.08 -0.24 -21.33
N GLN A 114 21.23 0.88 -22.04
CA GLN A 114 20.17 1.47 -22.87
C GLN A 114 19.73 0.57 -24.02
N ALA A 115 20.55 -0.40 -24.43
CA ALA A 115 20.20 -1.38 -25.46
C ALA A 115 18.94 -2.22 -25.14
N ARG A 116 18.44 -2.18 -23.89
CA ARG A 116 17.15 -2.77 -23.49
C ARG A 116 15.94 -1.95 -23.93
N GLU A 117 16.10 -0.64 -24.10
CA GLU A 117 15.01 0.33 -24.28
C GLU A 117 14.55 0.41 -25.75
N GLN A 118 13.29 0.80 -25.93
CA GLN A 118 12.57 0.88 -27.21
C GLN A 118 13.21 1.80 -28.25
N HIS A 119 13.94 2.83 -27.85
CA HIS A 119 14.64 3.71 -28.79
C HIS A 119 15.79 3.00 -29.53
N ILE A 120 16.32 1.90 -28.98
CA ILE A 120 17.31 1.03 -29.62
C ILE A 120 16.66 -0.28 -30.10
N ARG A 121 15.98 -1.01 -29.20
CA ARG A 121 15.54 -2.40 -29.43
C ARG A 121 14.14 -2.53 -30.05
N ARG A 122 13.38 -1.43 -30.14
CA ARG A 122 12.03 -1.34 -30.72
C ARG A 122 11.10 -2.44 -30.18
N SER A 123 10.53 -3.27 -31.05
CA SER A 123 9.62 -4.37 -30.68
C SER A 123 10.26 -5.47 -29.83
N LYS A 124 11.60 -5.55 -29.78
CA LYS A 124 12.33 -6.51 -28.94
C LYS A 124 12.76 -5.90 -27.59
N ALA A 125 12.34 -4.67 -27.27
CA ALA A 125 12.63 -4.02 -26.00
C ALA A 125 12.00 -4.76 -24.82
N THR A 126 12.54 -4.55 -23.62
CA THR A 126 12.02 -5.16 -22.39
C THR A 126 10.68 -4.54 -21.95
N SER A 127 10.36 -3.34 -22.45
CA SER A 127 9.08 -2.65 -22.24
C SER A 127 8.88 -1.58 -23.32
N ASN A 128 7.65 -1.08 -23.44
CA ASN A 128 7.29 0.07 -24.28
C ASN A 128 7.48 1.43 -23.57
N ILE A 129 7.83 1.45 -22.27
CA ILE A 129 7.92 2.67 -21.44
C ILE A 129 8.94 3.69 -21.97
N CYS A 130 8.53 4.94 -22.19
CA CYS A 130 9.41 6.02 -22.68
C CYS A 130 9.51 7.20 -21.71
N THR A 131 8.41 7.94 -21.58
CA THR A 131 8.22 8.89 -20.49
C THR A 131 7.96 8.09 -19.22
N ASN A 132 8.70 8.41 -18.17
CA ASN A 132 8.49 7.86 -16.83
C ASN A 132 8.16 9.00 -15.86
N GLN A 133 8.30 8.75 -14.56
CA GLN A 133 7.88 9.65 -13.49
C GLN A 133 9.08 10.35 -12.84
N GLY A 134 10.06 10.80 -13.64
CA GLY A 134 11.34 11.34 -13.17
C GLY A 134 11.23 12.54 -12.21
N LEU A 135 10.22 13.40 -12.38
CA LEU A 135 9.97 14.51 -11.47
C LEU A 135 9.58 14.02 -10.06
N LEU A 136 8.69 13.03 -9.99
CA LEU A 136 8.21 12.47 -8.73
C LEU A 136 9.30 11.65 -8.03
N VAL A 137 10.11 10.91 -8.80
CA VAL A 137 11.32 10.23 -8.29
C VAL A 137 12.30 11.24 -7.68
N THR A 138 12.46 12.42 -8.29
CA THR A 138 13.32 13.48 -7.76
C THR A 138 12.77 14.03 -6.45
N ALA A 139 11.46 14.31 -6.38
CA ALA A 139 10.80 14.76 -5.15
C ALA A 139 10.95 13.72 -4.03
N ALA A 140 10.72 12.44 -4.32
CA ALA A 140 10.89 11.36 -3.35
C ALA A 140 12.33 11.20 -2.87
N THR A 141 13.32 11.41 -3.76
CA THR A 141 14.73 11.42 -3.37
C THR A 141 15.02 12.52 -2.34
N ILE A 142 14.49 13.73 -2.56
CA ILE A 142 14.62 14.84 -1.60
C ILE A 142 13.92 14.50 -0.28
N HIS A 143 12.70 13.96 -0.34
CA HIS A 143 11.94 13.56 0.85
C HIS A 143 12.71 12.53 1.70
N MET A 144 13.19 11.46 1.09
CA MET A 144 13.98 10.43 1.77
C MET A 144 15.30 10.98 2.32
N ALA A 145 15.97 11.88 1.59
CA ALA A 145 17.22 12.50 2.05
C ALA A 145 17.00 13.41 3.27
N LEU A 146 15.85 14.09 3.36
CA LEU A 146 15.50 14.94 4.50
C LEU A 146 15.14 14.12 5.75
N LEU A 147 14.39 13.03 5.58
CA LEU A 147 13.98 12.18 6.71
C LEU A 147 15.10 11.26 7.19
N GLY A 148 15.88 10.72 6.26
CA GLY A 148 16.79 9.61 6.54
C GLY A 148 16.05 8.33 6.97
N ALA A 149 16.81 7.29 7.29
CA ALA A 149 16.25 6.00 7.73
C ALA A 149 15.42 6.15 9.01
N ASP A 150 15.94 6.86 10.01
CA ASP A 150 15.24 7.05 11.28
C ASP A 150 13.94 7.85 11.12
N GLY A 151 13.93 8.85 10.22
CA GLY A 151 12.73 9.64 9.94
C GLY A 151 11.65 8.80 9.27
N LEU A 152 12.02 7.99 8.28
CA LEU A 152 11.08 7.06 7.62
C LEU A 152 10.52 6.03 8.61
N ALA A 153 11.37 5.46 9.48
CA ALA A 153 10.93 4.53 10.51
C ALA A 153 9.96 5.19 11.52
N ARG A 154 10.20 6.44 11.90
CA ARG A 154 9.27 7.21 12.75
C ARG A 154 7.93 7.47 12.06
N VAL A 155 7.94 7.82 10.77
CA VAL A 155 6.69 8.01 9.99
C VAL A 155 5.92 6.70 9.90
N ALA A 156 6.59 5.60 9.58
CA ALA A 156 5.96 4.27 9.53
C ALA A 156 5.36 3.87 10.90
N ALA A 157 6.10 4.07 11.98
CA ALA A 157 5.62 3.80 13.34
C ALA A 157 4.41 4.67 13.71
N ALA A 158 4.38 5.94 13.27
CA ALA A 158 3.23 6.82 13.48
C ALA A 158 1.98 6.32 12.73
N CYS A 159 2.11 5.92 11.46
CA CYS A 159 1.00 5.31 10.69
C CYS A 159 0.46 4.05 11.38
N HIS A 160 1.34 3.17 11.85
CA HIS A 160 0.94 1.97 12.58
C HIS A 160 0.21 2.32 13.88
N THR A 161 0.77 3.23 14.68
CA THR A 161 0.18 3.67 15.96
C THR A 161 -1.19 4.31 15.77
N ASN A 162 -1.31 5.21 14.79
CA ASN A 162 -2.57 5.89 14.47
C ASN A 162 -3.64 4.89 14.01
N THR A 163 -3.28 3.93 13.17
CA THR A 163 -4.21 2.89 12.71
C THR A 163 -4.62 1.96 13.86
N ALA A 164 -3.69 1.55 14.71
CA ALA A 164 -3.99 0.75 15.89
C ALA A 164 -4.96 1.49 16.83
N ARG A 165 -4.74 2.78 17.06
CA ARG A 165 -5.64 3.64 17.84
C ARG A 165 -7.01 3.74 17.19
N LEU A 166 -7.07 3.99 15.88
CA LEU A 166 -8.34 4.04 15.16
C LEU A 166 -9.12 2.75 15.36
N VAL A 167 -8.48 1.60 15.14
CA VAL A 167 -9.10 0.28 15.27
C VAL A 167 -9.59 0.02 16.70
N GLU A 168 -8.78 0.33 17.72
CA GLU A 168 -9.17 0.25 19.12
C GLU A 168 -10.44 1.07 19.39
N ARG A 169 -10.50 2.29 18.87
CA ARG A 169 -11.64 3.19 19.07
C ARG A 169 -12.90 2.78 18.32
N LEU A 170 -12.76 2.26 17.10
CA LEU A 170 -13.91 1.79 16.32
C LEU A 170 -14.45 0.46 16.86
N THR A 171 -13.59 -0.44 17.33
CA THR A 171 -14.00 -1.75 17.87
C THR A 171 -14.56 -1.67 19.30
N ALA A 172 -14.41 -0.53 19.98
CA ALA A 172 -15.15 -0.26 21.22
C ALA A 172 -16.65 0.00 20.98
N ILE A 173 -17.08 0.23 19.73
CA ILE A 173 -18.47 0.43 19.36
C ILE A 173 -19.15 -0.94 19.23
N ASP A 174 -20.30 -1.10 19.89
CA ASP A 174 -21.04 -2.37 19.88
C ASP A 174 -21.36 -2.85 18.45
N GLY A 175 -21.02 -4.10 18.16
CA GLY A 175 -21.19 -4.72 16.85
C GLY A 175 -20.12 -4.41 15.80
N VAL A 176 -19.10 -3.60 16.11
CA VAL A 176 -17.94 -3.37 15.24
C VAL A 176 -16.79 -4.29 15.65
N GLU A 177 -16.32 -5.14 14.74
CA GLU A 177 -15.28 -6.14 15.04
C GLU A 177 -14.22 -6.21 13.93
N PRO A 178 -12.95 -6.51 14.24
CA PRO A 178 -11.95 -6.83 13.22
C PRO A 178 -12.37 -8.07 12.43
N LEU A 179 -12.23 -8.03 11.11
CA LEU A 179 -12.61 -9.16 10.25
C LEU A 179 -11.53 -10.24 10.16
N PHE A 180 -10.26 -9.83 10.25
CA PHE A 180 -9.10 -10.72 10.14
C PHE A 180 -8.22 -10.62 11.37
N GLU A 181 -7.73 -11.76 11.84
CA GLU A 181 -6.77 -11.85 12.94
C GLU A 181 -5.33 -11.84 12.42
N GLY A 182 -4.41 -11.28 13.20
CA GLY A 182 -2.98 -11.28 12.91
C GLY A 182 -2.36 -9.89 12.76
N PRO A 183 -1.05 -9.82 12.51
CA PRO A 183 -0.34 -8.55 12.39
C PRO A 183 -0.76 -7.77 11.13
N ALA A 184 -0.77 -6.44 11.24
CA ALA A 184 -0.91 -5.52 10.11
C ALA A 184 -0.05 -4.29 10.35
N PHE A 185 0.10 -3.52 9.29
CA PHE A 185 0.79 -2.24 9.31
C PHE A 185 -0.17 -1.06 9.57
N HIS A 186 -0.70 -0.42 8.53
CA HIS A 186 -1.51 0.80 8.64
C HIS A 186 -2.90 0.70 8.00
N GLU A 187 -3.38 -0.51 7.77
CA GLU A 187 -4.70 -0.80 7.23
C GLU A 187 -5.34 -1.94 8.02
N ARG A 188 -6.66 -1.90 8.17
CA ARG A 188 -7.46 -2.97 8.80
C ARG A 188 -8.85 -3.05 8.18
N VAL A 189 -9.37 -4.27 8.10
CA VAL A 189 -10.76 -4.51 7.74
C VAL A 189 -11.59 -4.71 9.00
N LEU A 190 -12.67 -3.93 9.11
CA LEU A 190 -13.65 -4.02 10.19
C LEU A 190 -15.00 -4.46 9.62
N ARG A 191 -15.69 -5.34 10.33
CA ARG A 191 -17.10 -5.64 10.09
C ARG A 191 -17.96 -4.63 10.84
N LEU A 192 -18.96 -4.07 10.15
CA LEU A 192 -19.94 -3.17 10.73
C LEU A 192 -21.28 -3.87 10.98
N PRO A 193 -22.06 -3.45 11.99
CA PRO A 193 -23.41 -3.97 12.26
C PRO A 193 -24.49 -3.37 11.32
N LEU A 194 -24.07 -2.67 10.25
CA LEU A 194 -24.93 -1.98 9.31
C LEU A 194 -24.31 -1.93 7.91
N PRO A 195 -25.11 -1.66 6.86
CA PRO A 195 -24.64 -1.43 5.51
C PRO A 195 -23.50 -0.41 5.47
N VAL A 196 -22.33 -0.84 5.00
CA VAL A 196 -21.13 0.02 4.93
C VAL A 196 -21.41 1.27 4.10
N GLY A 197 -22.03 1.11 2.92
CA GLY A 197 -22.45 2.23 2.09
C GLY A 197 -23.41 3.23 2.76
N GLU A 198 -24.27 2.80 3.69
CA GLU A 198 -25.10 3.73 4.49
C GLU A 198 -24.23 4.48 5.51
N ALA A 199 -23.37 3.76 6.22
CA ALA A 199 -22.45 4.33 7.20
C ALA A 199 -21.54 5.39 6.56
N LEU A 200 -20.92 5.07 5.42
CA LEU A 200 -20.04 5.98 4.69
C LEU A 200 -20.76 7.23 4.21
N LYS A 201 -22.01 7.12 3.71
CA LYS A 201 -22.82 8.29 3.32
C LYS A 201 -23.10 9.20 4.51
N THR A 202 -23.45 8.65 5.67
CA THR A 202 -23.69 9.47 6.87
C THR A 202 -22.42 10.09 7.42
N LEU A 203 -21.29 9.36 7.43
CA LEU A 203 -19.98 9.89 7.81
C LEU A 203 -19.55 11.04 6.89
N ALA A 204 -19.73 10.88 5.57
CA ALA A 204 -19.40 11.91 4.59
C ALA A 204 -20.22 13.20 4.80
N ALA A 205 -21.50 13.10 5.19
CA ALA A 205 -22.32 14.25 5.56
C ALA A 205 -21.79 15.02 6.79
N HIS A 206 -20.90 14.40 7.56
CA HIS A 206 -20.19 15.00 8.69
C HIS A 206 -18.71 15.28 8.38
N ASN A 207 -18.31 15.31 7.11
CA ASN A 207 -16.93 15.51 6.64
C ASN A 207 -15.94 14.45 7.12
N VAL A 208 -16.39 13.21 7.31
CA VAL A 208 -15.54 12.06 7.63
C VAL A 208 -15.49 11.11 6.44
N LEU A 209 -14.30 10.92 5.87
CA LEU A 209 -14.03 9.86 4.90
C LEU A 209 -13.77 8.56 5.68
N GLY A 210 -14.77 7.68 5.74
CA GLY A 210 -14.75 6.52 6.65
C GLY A 210 -13.84 5.35 6.21
N GLY A 211 -13.41 5.31 4.95
CA GLY A 211 -12.61 4.22 4.40
C GLY A 211 -13.18 3.70 3.09
N TYR A 212 -12.88 2.45 2.77
CA TYR A 212 -13.26 1.80 1.53
C TYR A 212 -14.24 0.65 1.76
N ASP A 213 -15.39 0.69 1.07
CA ASP A 213 -16.41 -0.36 1.12
C ASP A 213 -15.97 -1.57 0.30
N LEU A 214 -15.79 -2.73 0.95
CA LEU A 214 -15.35 -3.95 0.29
C LEU A 214 -16.49 -4.76 -0.32
N ALA A 215 -17.75 -4.37 -0.11
CA ALA A 215 -18.89 -5.17 -0.55
C ALA A 215 -19.01 -5.31 -2.07
N GLU A 216 -18.45 -4.38 -2.86
CA GLU A 216 -18.45 -4.46 -4.32
C GLU A 216 -17.43 -5.48 -4.86
N ASP A 217 -16.20 -5.47 -4.31
CA ASP A 217 -15.11 -6.33 -4.78
C ASP A 217 -15.11 -7.72 -4.10
N TYR A 218 -15.56 -7.79 -2.84
CA TYR A 218 -15.55 -8.99 -1.99
C TYR A 218 -16.90 -9.18 -1.28
N PRO A 219 -17.99 -9.44 -2.02
CA PRO A 219 -19.34 -9.57 -1.46
C PRO A 219 -19.46 -10.66 -0.37
N GLU A 220 -18.61 -11.69 -0.41
CA GLU A 220 -18.51 -12.75 0.59
C GLU A 220 -18.11 -12.27 1.98
N LEU A 221 -17.48 -11.09 2.10
CA LEU A 221 -17.07 -10.50 3.39
C LEU A 221 -18.21 -9.75 4.09
N GLY A 222 -19.33 -9.51 3.39
CA GLY A 222 -20.50 -8.83 3.92
C GLY A 222 -20.24 -7.34 4.20
N GLN A 223 -20.55 -6.89 5.41
CA GLN A 223 -20.42 -5.47 5.80
C GLN A 223 -18.99 -5.11 6.20
N ALA A 224 -18.06 -5.27 5.27
CA ALA A 224 -16.63 -5.10 5.48
C ALA A 224 -16.15 -3.71 5.02
N LEU A 225 -15.53 -2.98 5.94
CA LEU A 225 -14.96 -1.65 5.72
C LEU A 225 -13.45 -1.70 5.94
N LEU A 226 -12.67 -1.34 4.91
CA LEU A 226 -11.22 -1.14 5.02
C LEU A 226 -10.93 0.28 5.51
N VAL A 227 -10.17 0.38 6.61
CA VAL A 227 -9.81 1.65 7.25
C VAL A 227 -8.31 1.80 7.39
N CYS A 228 -7.82 3.04 7.35
CA CYS A 228 -6.43 3.39 7.62
C CYS A 228 -6.34 4.74 8.35
N ALA A 229 -5.30 4.94 9.14
CA ALA A 229 -4.94 6.26 9.68
C ALA A 229 -3.43 6.45 9.55
N THR A 230 -3.03 7.29 8.59
CA THR A 230 -1.62 7.57 8.30
C THR A 230 -1.05 8.64 9.24
N GLU A 231 0.20 9.05 9.01
CA GLU A 231 0.90 10.09 9.75
C GLU A 231 0.22 11.47 9.67
N GLN A 232 -0.68 11.67 8.69
CA GLN A 232 -1.44 12.90 8.53
C GLN A 232 -2.64 13.00 9.46
N ARG A 233 -2.99 11.95 10.21
CA ARG A 233 -4.17 11.91 11.10
C ARG A 233 -3.78 12.22 12.53
N THR A 234 -4.57 13.06 13.18
CA THR A 234 -4.41 13.43 14.58
C THR A 234 -5.30 12.58 15.48
N GLU A 235 -5.05 12.61 16.79
CA GLU A 235 -5.93 11.98 17.77
C GLU A 235 -7.34 12.57 17.75
N GLU A 236 -7.47 13.88 17.51
CA GLU A 236 -8.76 14.55 17.36
C GLU A 236 -9.53 14.04 16.13
N ASP A 237 -8.86 13.82 15.01
CA ASP A 237 -9.49 13.25 13.81
C ASP A 237 -10.03 11.84 14.08
N ILE A 238 -9.25 11.01 14.81
CA ILE A 238 -9.60 9.63 15.14
C ILE A 238 -10.79 9.61 16.11
N GLU A 239 -10.79 10.44 17.16
CA GLU A 239 -11.91 10.60 18.08
C GLU A 239 -13.16 11.09 17.35
N HIS A 240 -12.99 12.08 16.47
CA HIS A 240 -14.10 12.62 15.69
C HIS A 240 -14.75 11.54 14.83
N TYR A 241 -13.94 10.71 14.15
CA TYR A 241 -14.46 9.57 13.41
C TYR A 241 -15.20 8.61 14.35
N ALA A 242 -14.54 8.12 15.41
CA ALA A 242 -15.14 7.14 16.32
C ALA A 242 -16.49 7.61 16.90
N SER A 243 -16.56 8.85 17.40
CA SER A 243 -17.79 9.43 17.94
C SER A 243 -18.90 9.55 16.89
N ARG A 244 -18.55 9.84 15.63
CA ARG A 244 -19.53 9.90 14.54
C ARG A 244 -20.04 8.51 14.17
N LEU A 245 -19.16 7.53 14.04
CA LEU A 245 -19.56 6.16 13.73
C LEU A 245 -20.44 5.57 14.85
N GLU A 246 -20.09 5.81 16.11
CA GLU A 246 -20.89 5.37 17.27
C GLU A 246 -22.32 5.89 17.20
N ARG A 247 -22.50 7.18 16.87
CA ARG A 247 -23.83 7.79 16.70
C ARG A 247 -24.60 7.17 15.54
N VAL A 248 -23.92 6.85 14.44
CA VAL A 248 -24.54 6.20 13.27
C VAL A 248 -25.04 4.81 13.65
N VAL A 249 -24.22 4.02 14.34
CA VAL A 249 -24.57 2.69 14.85
C VAL A 249 -25.75 2.77 15.83
N ALA A 250 -25.66 3.66 16.82
CA ALA A 250 -26.68 3.83 17.86
C ALA A 250 -28.03 4.35 17.31
N ALA A 251 -28.01 5.23 16.30
CA ALA A 251 -29.22 5.74 15.67
C ALA A 251 -30.01 4.66 14.93
N ARG A 252 -29.34 3.62 14.43
CA ARG A 252 -29.96 2.48 13.75
C ARG A 252 -30.55 1.46 14.72
N GLY A 253 -29.95 1.30 15.90
CA GLY A 253 -30.49 0.51 17.01
C GLY A 253 -31.78 1.11 17.61
N ARG A 254 -32.01 2.41 17.42
CA ARG A 254 -33.30 3.04 17.71
C ARG A 254 -34.25 2.73 16.56
N ALA A 255 -35.32 1.98 16.85
CA ALA A 255 -36.36 1.62 15.90
C ALA A 255 -36.75 2.80 14.99
N LYS A 256 -36.99 2.54 13.70
CA LYS A 256 -37.65 3.50 12.79
C LYS A 256 -38.83 4.09 13.55
N CYS A 257 -38.89 5.43 13.64
CA CYS A 257 -40.03 6.09 14.24
C CYS A 257 -41.31 5.50 13.61
N PRO A 258 -42.26 4.95 14.39
CA PRO A 258 -43.43 4.25 13.85
C PRO A 258 -44.41 5.18 13.13
N VAL A 259 -44.06 6.45 12.97
CA VAL A 259 -44.85 7.45 12.27
C VAL A 259 -44.36 7.51 10.83
N GLU A 260 -45.06 6.84 9.93
CA GLU A 260 -44.98 7.14 8.51
C GLU A 260 -45.42 8.60 8.29
N PRO A 261 -44.70 9.38 7.45
CA PRO A 261 -45.13 10.73 7.11
C PRO A 261 -46.52 10.66 6.48
N LYS A 262 -47.47 11.44 7.03
CA LYS A 262 -48.89 11.46 6.63
C LYS A 262 -49.17 12.07 5.26
N PHE A 263 -48.16 12.30 4.42
CA PHE A 263 -48.34 12.97 3.13
C PHE A 263 -47.41 12.36 2.09
N ASP A 264 -48.02 11.97 0.96
CA ASP A 264 -47.38 11.42 -0.26
C ASP A 264 -46.42 12.40 -0.94
#